data_AF-A0A6B3S1P6-F1
#
_entry.id   AF-A0A6B3S1P6-F1
#
_cell.length_a   1.000
_cell.length_b   1.000
_cell.length_c   1.000
_cell.angle_alpha   90.00
_cell.angle_beta   90.00
_cell.angle_gamma   90.00
#
_symmetry.space_group_name_H-M   'P 1'
#
loop_
_entity.id
_entity.type
_entity.pdbx_description
1 polymer ?
#
loop_
_entity_poly.entity_id
_entity_poly.type
_entity_poly.pdbx_seq_one_letter_code
_entity_poly.pdbx_strand_id
1 'polypeptide(L)' 'MVLVLWLAIIVISFLLQIYVWPRIPKSIFKYRGLVLSISLIILIFVVRIPLEITALTLPFYLMMFFGLFLFWKDRKL' A
#
# COMPACT_ATOMS: atom_id res chain seq x y z
N MET A 1 -10.25 -0.77 19.31
CA MET A 1 -10.91 -0.85 17.98
C MET A 1 -10.03 -0.30 16.86
N VAL A 2 -9.53 0.94 16.98
CA VAL A 2 -8.64 1.58 16.00
C VAL A 2 -7.38 0.75 15.72
N LEU A 3 -6.62 0.33 16.75
CA LEU A 3 -5.44 -0.56 16.64
C LEU A 3 -5.68 -1.86 15.84
N VAL A 4 -6.85 -2.45 15.98
CA VAL A 4 -7.22 -3.70 15.27
C VAL A 4 -7.48 -3.42 13.78
N LEU A 5 -8.14 -2.31 13.48
CA LEU A 5 -8.36 -1.84 12.11
C LEU A 5 -7.03 -1.59 11.38
N TRP A 6 -6.05 -0.98 12.04
CA TRP A 6 -4.71 -0.79 11.48
C TRP A 6 -4.01 -2.09 11.14
N LEU A 7 -4.02 -3.03 12.09
CA LEU A 7 -3.43 -4.34 11.92
C LEU A 7 -4.09 -5.08 10.76
N ALA A 8 -5.42 -5.02 10.65
CA ALA A 8 -6.15 -5.62 9.53
C ALA A 8 -5.74 -5.02 8.18
N ILE A 9 -5.63 -3.68 8.06
CA ILE A 9 -5.25 -3.01 6.81
C ILE A 9 -3.82 -3.40 6.36
N ILE A 10 -2.88 -3.45 7.32
CA ILE A 10 -1.49 -3.86 7.05
C ILE A 10 -1.45 -5.33 6.61
N VAL A 11 -2.12 -6.21 7.36
CA VAL A 11 -2.16 -7.66 7.08
C VAL A 11 -2.79 -7.93 5.72
N ILE A 12 -3.94 -7.33 5.41
CA ILE A 12 -4.63 -7.51 4.12
C ILE A 12 -3.73 -7.05 2.97
N SER A 13 -3.05 -5.91 3.12
CA SER A 13 -2.18 -5.39 2.07
C SER A 13 -0.95 -6.26 1.85
N PHE A 14 -0.40 -6.83 2.92
CA PHE A 14 0.70 -7.79 2.84
C PHE A 14 0.26 -9.11 2.19
N LEU A 15 -0.92 -9.63 2.57
CA LEU A 15 -1.52 -10.81 1.95
C LEU A 15 -1.78 -10.59 0.46
N LEU A 16 -2.27 -9.41 0.07
CA LEU A 16 -2.47 -9.07 -1.34
C LEU A 16 -1.15 -9.18 -2.13
N GLN A 17 -0.05 -8.70 -1.55
CA GLN A 17 1.28 -8.79 -2.16
C GLN A 17 1.85 -10.21 -2.26
N ILE A 18 1.54 -11.09 -1.31
CA ILE A 18 2.03 -12.47 -1.31
C ILE A 18 1.17 -13.38 -2.19
N TYR A 19 -0.15 -13.22 -2.17
CA TYR A 19 -1.04 -14.21 -2.78
C TYR A 19 -1.57 -13.79 -4.15
N VAL A 20 -1.83 -12.50 -4.36
CA VAL A 20 -2.45 -12.01 -5.60
C VAL A 20 -1.38 -11.65 -6.62
N TRP A 21 -0.38 -10.89 -6.20
CA TRP A 21 0.65 -10.37 -7.11
C TRP A 21 1.48 -11.44 -7.83
N PRO A 22 1.90 -12.57 -7.22
CA PRO A 22 2.68 -13.59 -7.94
C PRO A 22 1.91 -14.30 -9.06
N ARG A 23 0.58 -14.19 -9.08
CA ARG A 23 -0.26 -14.73 -10.16
C ARG A 23 -0.36 -13.79 -11.36
N ILE A 24 0.11 -12.55 -11.23
CA ILE A 24 0.09 -11.53 -12.27
C ILE A 24 1.37 -11.66 -13.12
N PRO A 25 1.31 -11.47 -14.45
CA PRO A 25 2.48 -11.55 -15.33
C PRO A 25 3.61 -10.62 -14.89
N LYS A 26 4.86 -11.11 -15.01
CA LYS A 26 6.09 -10.42 -14.55
C LYS A 26 6.25 -9.01 -15.12
N SER A 27 5.73 -8.75 -16.32
CA SER A 27 5.75 -7.43 -16.95
C SER A 27 5.00 -6.36 -16.15
N ILE A 28 3.93 -6.77 -15.44
CA ILE A 28 3.09 -5.91 -14.60
C ILE A 28 3.56 -5.97 -13.14
N PHE A 29 4.07 -7.14 -12.70
CA PHE A 29 4.57 -7.34 -11.33
C PHE A 29 5.61 -6.31 -10.90
N LYS A 30 6.46 -5.82 -11.82
CA LYS A 30 7.45 -4.76 -11.53
C LYS A 30 6.84 -3.44 -11.07
N TYR A 31 5.53 -3.22 -11.29
CA TYR A 31 4.80 -2.02 -10.89
C TYR A 31 3.98 -2.23 -9.61
N ARG A 32 4.06 -3.40 -8.95
CA ARG A 32 3.19 -3.73 -7.81
C ARG A 32 3.20 -2.72 -6.68
N GLY A 33 4.38 -2.23 -6.34
CA GLY A 33 4.57 -1.23 -5.30
C GLY A 33 3.92 0.11 -5.68
N LEU A 34 4.01 0.49 -6.96
CA LEU A 34 3.44 1.72 -7.49
C LEU A 34 1.91 1.64 -7.54
N VAL A 35 1.36 0.50 -7.94
CA VAL A 35 -0.10 0.25 -7.91
C VAL A 35 -0.63 0.32 -6.48
N LEU A 36 0.08 -0.27 -5.51
CA LEU A 36 -0.28 -0.17 -4.09
C LEU A 36 -0.32 1.27 -3.59
N SER A 37 0.73 2.06 -3.86
CA SER A 37 0.80 3.47 -3.45
C SER A 37 -0.30 4.31 -4.11
N ILE A 38 -0.55 4.14 -5.41
CA ILE A 38 -1.63 4.86 -6.11
C ILE A 38 -2.99 4.47 -5.53
N SER A 39 -3.22 3.19 -5.25
CA SER A 39 -4.50 2.72 -4.69
C SER A 39 -4.77 3.35 -3.32
N LEU A 40 -3.75 3.48 -2.49
CA LEU A 40 -3.83 4.16 -1.19
C LEU A 40 -4.10 5.66 -1.34
N ILE A 41 -3.44 6.33 -2.29
CA ILE A 41 -3.71 7.76 -2.58
C ILE A 41 -5.17 7.95 -3.00
N ILE A 42 -5.67 7.13 -3.93
CA ILE A 42 -7.07 7.19 -4.38
C ILE A 42 -8.03 6.95 -3.20
N LEU A 43 -7.73 5.97 -2.34
CA LEU A 43 -8.55 5.68 -1.16
C LEU A 43 -8.62 6.89 -0.21
N ILE A 44 -7.49 7.55 0.05
CA ILE A 44 -7.43 8.77 0.88
C ILE A 44 -8.33 9.87 0.28
N PHE A 45 -8.27 10.07 -1.04
CA PHE A 45 -9.09 11.06 -1.75
C PHE A 45 -10.59 10.71 -1.72
N VAL A 46 -10.96 9.45 -1.97
CA VAL A 46 -12.36 9.00 -2.00
C VAL A 46 -13.00 9.10 -0.61
N VAL A 47 -12.27 8.69 0.43
CA VAL A 47 -12.75 8.74 1.82
C VAL A 47 -12.66 10.16 2.40
N ARG A 48 -12.07 11.11 1.67
CA ARG A 48 -11.84 12.51 2.10
C ARG A 48 -11.11 12.57 3.45
N ILE A 49 -10.12 11.69 3.64
CA ILE A 49 -9.33 11.70 4.86
C ILE A 49 -8.51 12.99 4.87
N PRO A 50 -8.59 13.83 5.91
CA PRO A 50 -7.77 15.02 6.01
C PRO A 50 -6.29 14.63 5.99
N LEU A 51 -5.50 15.28 5.13
CA LEU A 51 -4.06 15.03 4.97
C LEU A 51 -3.21 15.49 6.16
N GLU A 52 -3.84 15.72 7.31
CA GLU A 52 -3.17 16.06 8.55
C GLU A 52 -2.36 14.87 9.04
N ILE A 53 -1.14 15.14 9.54
CA ILE A 53 -0.31 14.10 10.16
C ILE A 53 -0.89 13.82 11.53
N THR A 54 -1.75 12.82 11.58
CA THR A 54 -2.37 12.32 12.80
C THR A 54 -1.98 10.87 12.99
N ALA A 55 -2.19 10.35 14.20
CA ALA A 55 -2.05 8.92 14.43
C ALA A 55 -2.88 8.11 13.42
N LEU A 56 -4.03 8.65 12.96
CA LEU A 56 -5.00 8.08 12.01
C LEU A 56 -4.57 8.08 10.53
N THR A 57 -3.58 8.88 10.15
CA THR A 57 -3.08 8.92 8.76
C THR A 57 -1.70 8.29 8.62
N LEU A 58 -0.97 8.12 9.73
CA LEU A 58 0.43 7.72 9.73
C LEU A 58 0.67 6.34 9.07
N PRO A 59 -0.06 5.27 9.39
CA PRO A 59 0.10 4.00 8.67
C PRO A 59 -0.32 4.03 7.19
N PHE A 60 -1.21 4.92 6.76
CA PHE A 60 -1.46 5.09 5.31
C PHE A 60 -0.22 5.66 4.62
N TYR A 61 0.44 6.64 5.24
CA TYR A 61 1.72 7.17 4.75
C TYR A 61 2.83 6.11 4.77
N LEU A 62 2.94 5.31 5.83
CA LEU A 62 3.91 4.20 5.90
C LEU A 62 3.67 3.17 4.80
N MET A 63 2.41 2.80 4.53
CA MET A 63 2.09 1.84 3.46
C MET A 63 2.34 2.43 2.06
N MET A 64 2.08 3.72 1.89
CA MET A 64 2.40 4.42 0.65
C MET A 64 3.92 4.43 0.41
N PHE A 65 4.71 4.70 1.45
CA PHE A 65 6.17 4.66 1.42
C PHE A 65 6.70 3.25 1.18
N PHE A 66 6.10 2.24 1.80
CA PHE A 66 6.40 0.83 1.60
C PHE A 66 6.14 0.39 0.15
N GLY A 67 5.02 0.81 -0.45
CA GLY A 67 4.72 0.58 -1.86
C GLY A 67 5.78 1.21 -2.78
N LEU A 68 6.19 2.45 -2.52
CA LEU A 68 7.25 3.12 -3.28
C LEU A 68 8.60 2.41 -3.13
N PHE A 69 8.93 1.97 -1.91
CA PHE A 69 10.15 1.22 -1.63
C PHE A 69 10.18 -0.11 -2.39
N LEU A 70 9.07 -0.86 -2.39
CA LEU A 70 8.96 -2.10 -3.15
C LEU A 70 9.08 -1.87 -4.65
N PHE A 71 8.45 -0.82 -5.17
CA PHE A 71 8.59 -0.45 -6.58
C PHE A 71 10.04 -0.15 -6.94
N TRP A 72 10.74 0.60 -6.09
CA TRP A 72 12.17 0.88 -6.30
C TRP A 72 13.03 -0.38 -6.26
N LYS A 73 12.78 -1.27 -5.28
CA LYS A 73 13.47 -2.56 -5.16
C LYS A 73 13.24 -3.45 -6.39
N ASP A 74 12.00 -3.54 -6.88
CA ASP A 74 11.63 -4.38 -8.01
C ASP A 74 12.10 -3.80 -9.37
N ARG A 75 12.51 -2.53 -9.43
CA ARG A 75 13.13 -1.89 -10.62
C ARG A 75 14.65 -2.05 -10.67
N LYS A 76 15.29 -2.33 -9.53
CA LYS A 76 16.74 -2.54 -9.41
C LYS A 76 17.17 -4.01 -9.59
N LEU A 77 16.21 -4.93 -9.62
CA LEU A 77 16.38 -6.36 -9.92
C LEU A 77 16.04 -6.63 -11.39
#